data_AF-A0A3B9L8R4-F1
#
_entry.id   AF-A0A3B9L8R4-F1
#
_cell.length_a   1.000
_cell.length_b   1.000
_cell.length_c   1.000
_cell.angle_alpha   90.00
_cell.angle_beta   90.00
_cell.angle_gamma   90.00
#
_symmetry.space_group_name_H-M   'P 1'
#
loop_
_entity.id
_entity.type
_entity.pdbx_description
1 polymer ?
#
loop_
_entity_poly.entity_id
_entity_poly.type
_entity_poly.pdbx_seq_one_letter_code
_entity_poly.pdbx_strand_id
1 'polypeptide(L)'
;MTTPNAHDWLTEHSDYLYRFALARLRDTHLAEDVVQETFIAAIKSPSFAEQSSPRTWLTGILKHKIIDVMRKNVREIAASNLMNDEDANMDEFFDETGHWSEQPLAWDIPHDALQQKQFLTTLQSCMDKLPTKLASLFMMRDIHETDNEEICKELNITSTNAWVMLYRARMGIRKCLEINWLQA
;
A
#
# COMPACT_ATOMS: atom_id res chain seq x y z
N MET A 1 25.06 -29.62 6.49
CA MET A 1 23.68 -29.29 6.08
C MET A 1 23.75 -28.03 5.24
N THR A 2 23.33 -28.15 4.00
CA THR A 2 23.45 -27.18 2.90
C THR A 2 22.69 -25.91 3.22
N THR A 3 23.37 -24.76 3.20
CA THR A 3 22.72 -23.45 3.06
C THR A 3 21.66 -23.55 1.95
N PRO A 4 20.38 -23.21 2.19
CA PRO A 4 19.41 -23.07 1.11
C PRO A 4 20.04 -22.20 0.02
N ASN A 5 20.15 -22.74 -1.19
CA ASN A 5 20.87 -22.05 -2.26
C ASN A 5 20.08 -20.78 -2.60
N ALA A 6 20.74 -19.63 -2.62
CA ALA A 6 20.11 -18.37 -3.00
C ALA A 6 19.37 -18.45 -4.35
N HIS A 7 19.82 -19.35 -5.24
CA HIS A 7 19.17 -19.67 -6.50
C HIS A 7 17.77 -20.32 -6.33
N ASP A 8 17.60 -21.18 -5.33
CA ASP A 8 16.32 -21.85 -5.06
C ASP A 8 15.29 -20.83 -4.57
N TRP A 9 15.70 -19.95 -3.64
CA TRP A 9 14.84 -18.86 -3.17
C TRP A 9 14.45 -17.89 -4.28
N LEU A 10 15.36 -17.57 -5.19
CA LEU A 10 15.06 -16.74 -6.35
C LEU A 10 13.97 -17.39 -7.21
N THR A 11 14.14 -18.67 -7.54
CA THR A 11 13.20 -19.41 -8.40
C THR A 11 11.84 -19.60 -7.75
N GLU A 12 11.79 -19.89 -6.44
CA GLU A 12 10.56 -20.21 -5.73
C GLU A 12 9.75 -19.00 -5.26
N HIS A 13 10.38 -17.83 -5.11
CA HIS A 13 9.76 -16.69 -4.43
C HIS A 13 9.75 -15.38 -5.23
N SER A 14 10.52 -15.26 -6.32
CA SER A 14 10.59 -14.03 -7.13
C SER A 14 9.22 -13.55 -7.59
N ASP A 15 8.41 -14.40 -8.21
CA ASP A 15 7.07 -14.05 -8.71
C ASP A 15 6.15 -13.51 -7.61
N TYR A 16 6.17 -14.15 -6.44
CA TYR A 16 5.37 -13.74 -5.29
C TYR A 16 5.83 -12.37 -4.77
N LEU A 17 7.14 -12.20 -4.57
CA LEU A 17 7.74 -10.96 -4.08
C LEU A 17 7.54 -9.81 -5.07
N TYR A 18 7.65 -10.08 -6.38
CA TYR A 18 7.40 -9.12 -7.43
C TYR A 18 5.95 -8.64 -7.44
N ARG A 19 4.98 -9.55 -7.44
CA ARG A 19 3.55 -9.17 -7.35
C ARG A 19 3.24 -8.41 -6.07
N PHE A 20 3.87 -8.81 -4.95
CA PHE A 20 3.73 -8.12 -3.66
C PHE A 20 4.25 -6.68 -3.74
N ALA A 21 5.42 -6.47 -4.36
CA ALA A 21 6.03 -5.16 -4.55
C ALA A 21 5.26 -4.30 -5.54
N LEU A 22 4.85 -4.86 -6.68
CA LEU A 22 4.12 -4.17 -7.73
C LEU A 22 2.78 -3.63 -7.23
N ALA A 23 2.03 -4.43 -6.46
CA ALA A 23 0.78 -3.99 -5.82
C ALA A 23 0.97 -2.78 -4.88
N ARG A 24 2.16 -2.63 -4.30
CA ARG A 24 2.51 -1.57 -3.35
C ARG A 24 3.08 -0.32 -4.01
N LEU A 25 3.98 -0.51 -4.98
CA LEU A 25 4.75 0.57 -5.58
C LEU A 25 4.13 1.12 -6.86
N ARG A 26 3.31 0.31 -7.55
CA ARG A 26 2.67 0.65 -8.85
C ARG A 26 3.64 1.08 -9.95
N ASP A 27 4.88 0.65 -9.81
CA ASP A 27 5.94 0.93 -10.76
C ASP A 27 6.70 -0.37 -10.96
N THR A 28 6.76 -0.83 -12.21
CA THR A 28 7.37 -2.11 -12.58
C THR A 28 8.87 -2.10 -12.31
N HIS A 29 9.54 -0.98 -12.57
CA HIS A 29 10.98 -0.84 -12.34
C HIS A 29 11.30 -0.81 -10.85
N LEU A 30 10.58 0.01 -10.08
CA LEU A 30 10.77 0.03 -8.63
C LEU A 30 10.46 -1.33 -8.00
N ALA A 31 9.44 -2.04 -8.49
CA ALA A 31 9.11 -3.39 -8.02
C ALA A 31 10.22 -4.41 -8.32
N GLU A 32 10.79 -4.40 -9.53
CA GLU A 32 11.93 -5.23 -9.90
C GLU A 32 13.15 -4.93 -9.02
N ASP A 33 13.46 -3.64 -8.83
CA ASP A 33 14.61 -3.18 -8.06
C ASP A 33 14.52 -3.62 -6.59
N VAL A 34 13.38 -3.41 -5.91
CA VAL A 34 13.24 -3.82 -4.51
C VAL A 34 13.30 -5.33 -4.31
N VAL A 35 12.84 -6.12 -5.30
CA VAL A 35 12.95 -7.58 -5.26
C VAL A 35 14.41 -8.00 -5.39
N GLN A 36 15.15 -7.40 -6.32
CA GLN A 36 16.58 -7.66 -6.48
C GLN A 36 17.35 -7.29 -5.20
N GLU A 37 17.10 -6.10 -4.65
CA GLU A 37 17.70 -5.66 -3.39
C GLU A 37 17.36 -6.60 -2.23
N THR A 38 16.14 -7.16 -2.20
CA THR A 38 15.71 -8.13 -1.19
C THR A 38 16.57 -9.39 -1.24
N PHE A 39 16.79 -9.97 -2.43
CA PHE A 39 17.64 -11.14 -2.57
C PHE A 39 19.12 -10.84 -2.27
N ILE A 40 19.63 -9.67 -2.69
CA ILE A 40 20.99 -9.24 -2.33
C ILE A 40 21.14 -9.10 -0.82
N ALA A 41 20.17 -8.51 -0.13
CA ALA A 41 20.17 -8.38 1.32
C ALA A 41 20.07 -9.75 2.01
N ALA A 42 19.25 -10.66 1.49
CA ALA A 42 19.12 -12.01 2.01
C ALA A 42 20.45 -12.79 1.91
N ILE A 43 21.16 -12.69 0.79
CA ILE A 43 22.47 -13.33 0.58
C ILE A 43 23.54 -12.77 1.53
N LYS A 44 23.50 -11.47 1.81
CA LYS A 44 24.45 -10.78 2.69
C LYS A 44 24.13 -10.94 4.18
N SER A 45 22.92 -11.37 4.53
CA SER A 45 22.48 -11.52 5.91
C SER A 45 23.16 -12.72 6.58
N PRO A 46 23.53 -12.64 7.88
CA PRO A 46 24.01 -13.80 8.63
C PRO A 46 22.87 -14.81 8.75
N SER A 47 22.85 -15.80 7.84
CA SER A 47 21.98 -16.98 7.72
C SER A 47 20.55 -16.88 8.29
N PHE A 48 19.57 -17.13 7.43
CA PHE A 48 18.18 -17.34 7.85
C PHE A 48 18.07 -18.30 9.04
N ALA A 49 17.50 -17.82 10.14
CA ALA A 49 17.46 -18.53 11.42
C ALA A 49 16.37 -19.61 11.53
N GLU A 50 15.67 -19.93 10.43
CA GLU A 50 14.61 -20.96 10.35
C GLU A 50 13.44 -20.83 11.34
N GLN A 51 13.29 -19.67 11.99
CA GLN A 51 12.18 -19.39 12.91
C GLN A 51 10.86 -19.04 12.19
N SER A 52 10.88 -18.98 10.86
CA SER A 52 9.72 -18.71 10.00
C SER A 52 9.89 -19.46 8.67
N SER A 53 8.99 -19.26 7.71
CA SER A 53 9.24 -19.74 6.33
C SER A 53 10.19 -18.78 5.60
N PRO A 54 11.02 -19.25 4.63
CA PRO A 54 11.85 -18.36 3.82
C PRO A 54 11.04 -17.25 3.15
N ARG A 55 9.84 -17.56 2.65
CA ARG A 55 8.90 -16.58 2.09
C ARG A 55 8.53 -15.49 3.10
N THR A 56 8.19 -15.86 4.34
CA THR A 56 7.85 -14.90 5.40
C THR A 56 9.01 -13.96 5.69
N TRP A 57 10.21 -14.51 5.82
CA TRP A 57 11.42 -13.73 6.11
C TRP A 57 11.81 -12.79 4.95
N LEU A 58 11.80 -13.28 3.71
CA LEU A 58 12.03 -12.47 2.51
C LEU A 58 10.98 -11.36 2.36
N THR A 59 9.71 -11.65 2.67
CA THR A 59 8.65 -10.63 2.69
C THR A 59 8.94 -9.56 3.74
N GLY A 60 9.48 -9.94 4.90
CA GLY A 60 9.93 -9.00 5.92
C GLY A 60 11.00 -8.04 5.39
N ILE A 61 12.05 -8.56 4.75
CA ILE A 61 13.09 -7.74 4.12
C ILE A 61 12.49 -6.83 3.04
N LEU A 62 11.67 -7.38 2.14
CA LEU A 62 11.01 -6.65 1.06
C LEU A 62 10.14 -5.50 1.58
N LYS A 63 9.37 -5.72 2.66
CA LYS A 63 8.53 -4.68 3.26
C LYS A 63 9.34 -3.46 3.66
N HIS A 64 10.51 -3.65 4.29
CA HIS A 64 11.39 -2.53 4.64
C HIS A 64 11.85 -1.76 3.39
N LYS A 65 12.25 -2.48 2.33
CA LYS A 65 12.67 -1.87 1.06
C LYS A 65 11.55 -1.08 0.37
N ILE A 66 10.34 -1.63 0.36
CA ILE A 66 9.15 -0.94 -0.18
C ILE A 66 8.88 0.35 0.59
N ILE A 67 8.92 0.29 1.92
CA ILE A 67 8.71 1.48 2.76
C ILE A 67 9.78 2.54 2.46
N ASP A 68 11.04 2.14 2.30
CA ASP A 68 12.12 3.09 1.96
C ASP A 68 11.91 3.77 0.60
N VAL A 69 11.44 3.04 -0.41
CA VAL A 69 11.07 3.60 -1.72
C VAL A 69 9.87 4.55 -1.60
N MET A 70 8.82 4.14 -0.88
CA MET A 70 7.65 5.01 -0.63
C MET A 70 8.05 6.31 0.08
N ARG A 71 8.93 6.23 1.08
CA ARG A 71 9.49 7.41 1.78
C ARG A 71 10.22 8.33 0.79
N LYS A 72 10.99 7.80 -0.16
CA LYS A 72 11.67 8.60 -1.18
C LYS A 72 10.68 9.29 -2.14
N ASN A 73 9.72 8.54 -2.68
CA ASN A 73 8.77 9.05 -3.68
C ASN A 73 7.90 10.19 -3.13
N VAL A 74 7.51 10.14 -1.86
CA VAL A 74 6.71 11.23 -1.29
C VAL A 74 7.55 12.50 -1.06
N ARG A 75 8.83 12.37 -0.71
CA ARG A 75 9.73 13.54 -0.53
C ARG A 75 10.02 14.28 -1.84
N GLU A 76 10.11 13.57 -2.96
CA GLU A 76 10.43 14.17 -4.26
C GLU A 76 9.27 14.98 -4.88
N ILE A 77 8.03 14.75 -4.43
CA ILE A 77 6.88 15.47 -4.94
C ILE A 77 6.51 16.61 -3.98
N ALA A 78 6.86 17.84 -4.35
CA ALA A 78 6.68 19.07 -3.58
C ALA A 78 5.40 19.08 -2.72
N ALA A 79 5.55 19.47 -1.44
CA ALA A 79 4.45 19.59 -0.49
C ALA A 79 3.35 20.55 -0.95
N SER A 80 3.67 21.53 -1.81
CA SER A 80 2.70 22.44 -2.43
C SER A 80 1.69 21.74 -3.35
N ASN A 81 2.06 20.60 -3.94
CA ASN A 81 1.18 19.80 -4.81
C ASN A 81 0.42 18.71 -4.02
N LEU A 82 0.36 18.80 -2.68
CA LEU A 82 -0.41 17.87 -1.83
C LEU A 82 -1.90 18.25 -1.77
N MET A 83 -2.23 19.47 -2.15
CA MET A 83 -3.57 20.07 -2.03
C MET A 83 -3.97 20.74 -3.34
N ASN A 84 -4.00 20.00 -4.45
CA ASN A 84 -4.92 20.44 -5.49
C ASN A 84 -6.33 20.17 -4.95
N ASP A 85 -7.07 21.23 -4.65
CA ASP A 85 -8.44 21.20 -4.11
C ASP A 85 -9.42 20.43 -5.01
N GLU A 86 -9.05 20.16 -6.25
CA GLU A 86 -9.92 19.52 -7.25
C GLU A 86 -9.97 17.98 -7.16
N ASP A 87 -8.98 17.31 -6.56
CA ASP A 87 -8.83 15.84 -6.69
C ASP A 87 -9.71 15.01 -5.72
N ALA A 88 -10.33 15.64 -4.72
CA ALA A 88 -11.29 14.98 -3.83
C ALA A 88 -12.19 16.03 -3.17
N ASN A 89 -13.27 16.42 -3.85
CA ASN A 89 -14.27 17.33 -3.30
C ASN A 89 -15.02 16.61 -2.15
N MET A 90 -14.54 16.84 -0.93
CA MET A 90 -15.04 16.19 0.29
C MET A 90 -16.49 16.58 0.60
N ASP A 91 -16.91 17.75 0.10
CA ASP A 91 -18.25 18.29 0.31
C ASP A 91 -19.32 17.44 -0.39
N GLU A 92 -18.96 16.60 -1.37
CA GLU A 92 -19.91 15.70 -2.05
C GLU A 92 -20.47 14.62 -1.10
N PHE A 93 -19.75 14.27 -0.03
CA PHE A 93 -20.16 13.21 0.90
C PHE A 93 -21.05 13.70 2.04
N PHE A 94 -21.16 15.02 2.24
CA PHE A 94 -21.88 15.63 3.35
C PHE A 94 -22.96 16.58 2.86
N ASP A 95 -24.07 16.65 3.60
CA ASP A 95 -25.08 17.67 3.38
C ASP A 95 -24.65 19.03 3.98
N GLU A 96 -25.43 20.08 3.72
CA GLU A 96 -25.19 21.43 4.25
C GLU A 96 -25.16 21.50 5.79
N THR A 97 -25.66 20.48 6.47
CA THR A 97 -25.68 20.37 7.93
C THR A 97 -24.51 19.55 8.50
N GLY A 98 -23.61 19.04 7.64
CA GLY A 98 -22.45 18.25 8.02
C GLY A 98 -22.76 16.78 8.33
N HIS A 99 -23.96 16.29 7.99
CA HIS A 99 -24.30 14.87 8.08
C HIS A 99 -23.97 14.17 6.76
N TRP A 100 -23.86 12.83 6.80
CA TRP A 100 -23.66 12.04 5.58
C TRP A 100 -24.82 12.25 4.60
N SER A 101 -24.50 12.69 3.39
CA SER A 101 -25.47 12.81 2.28
C SER A 101 -26.00 11.42 1.89
N GLU A 102 -25.10 10.45 1.79
CA GLU A 102 -25.43 9.03 1.64
C GLU A 102 -24.75 8.20 2.73
N GLN A 103 -25.54 7.44 3.49
CA GLN A 103 -24.99 6.57 4.51
C GLN A 103 -24.11 5.47 3.88
N PRO A 104 -22.96 5.14 4.51
CA PRO A 104 -22.17 4.00 4.10
C PRO A 104 -23.00 2.72 4.03
N LEU A 105 -22.92 2.04 2.89
CA LEU A 105 -23.47 0.71 2.73
C LEU A 105 -22.76 -0.25 3.69
N ALA A 106 -23.54 -1.08 4.38
CA ALA A 106 -22.99 -2.13 5.22
C ALA A 106 -22.22 -3.12 4.35
N TRP A 107 -20.96 -3.36 4.69
CA TRP A 107 -20.12 -4.35 4.01
C TRP A 107 -20.21 -5.70 4.70
N ASP A 108 -20.34 -6.73 3.87
CA ASP A 108 -20.06 -8.10 4.28
C ASP A 108 -18.64 -8.50 3.84
N ILE A 109 -17.98 -9.31 4.66
CA ILE A 109 -16.60 -9.74 4.41
C ILE A 109 -16.64 -10.94 3.45
N PRO A 110 -15.93 -10.90 2.30
CA PRO A 110 -15.88 -12.05 1.39
C PRO A 110 -15.45 -13.34 2.12
N HIS A 111 -16.33 -14.35 2.11
CA HIS A 111 -16.13 -15.57 2.89
C HIS A 111 -15.37 -16.67 2.13
N ASP A 112 -15.52 -16.74 0.81
CA ASP A 112 -14.84 -17.73 -0.02
C ASP A 112 -13.58 -17.18 -0.70
N ALA A 113 -12.65 -18.07 -1.04
CA ALA A 113 -11.36 -17.71 -1.62
C ALA A 113 -11.46 -17.03 -3.00
N LEU A 114 -12.53 -17.31 -3.77
CA LEU A 114 -12.73 -16.72 -5.09
C LEU A 114 -13.18 -15.27 -4.95
N GLN A 115 -14.18 -15.01 -4.11
CA GLN A 115 -14.67 -13.67 -3.79
C GLN A 115 -13.57 -12.83 -3.15
N GLN A 116 -12.76 -13.40 -2.25
CA GLN A 116 -11.59 -12.69 -1.68
C GLN A 116 -10.60 -12.27 -2.76
N LYS A 117 -10.29 -13.16 -3.72
CA LYS A 117 -9.39 -12.82 -4.83
C LYS A 117 -9.95 -11.72 -5.73
N GLN A 118 -11.25 -11.79 -6.04
CA GLN A 118 -11.93 -10.75 -6.83
C GLN A 118 -11.92 -9.42 -6.07
N PHE A 119 -12.28 -9.43 -4.79
CA PHE A 119 -12.24 -8.25 -3.92
C PHE A 119 -10.86 -7.61 -3.90
N LEU A 120 -9.79 -8.39 -3.67
CA LEU A 120 -8.43 -7.86 -3.65
C LEU A 120 -8.01 -7.26 -5.00
N THR A 121 -8.51 -7.82 -6.10
CA THR A 121 -8.27 -7.28 -7.46
C THR A 121 -8.98 -5.95 -7.66
N THR A 122 -10.24 -5.84 -7.21
CA THR A 122 -11.01 -4.60 -7.25
C THR A 122 -10.41 -3.54 -6.32
N LEU A 123 -10.02 -3.92 -5.11
CA LEU A 123 -9.32 -3.04 -4.17
C LEU A 123 -8.03 -2.51 -4.79
N GLN A 124 -7.21 -3.37 -5.38
CA GLN A 124 -5.99 -2.92 -6.06
C GLN A 124 -6.32 -1.92 -7.18
N SER A 125 -7.31 -2.22 -8.02
CA SER A 125 -7.74 -1.34 -9.11
C SER A 125 -8.26 0.01 -8.59
N CYS A 126 -8.96 0.01 -7.46
CA CYS A 126 -9.43 1.23 -6.82
C CYS A 126 -8.28 2.03 -6.24
N MET A 127 -7.35 1.36 -5.56
CA MET A 127 -6.13 1.96 -5.09
C MET A 127 -5.40 2.60 -6.29
N ASP A 128 -5.22 1.92 -7.43
CA ASP A 128 -4.51 2.40 -8.62
C ASP A 128 -5.08 3.69 -9.22
N LYS A 129 -6.37 3.97 -9.02
CA LYS A 129 -7.04 5.22 -9.43
C LYS A 129 -6.78 6.38 -8.47
N LEU A 130 -6.32 6.13 -7.24
CA LEU A 130 -5.99 7.20 -6.31
C LEU A 130 -4.70 7.92 -6.75
N PRO A 131 -4.62 9.24 -6.54
CA PRO A 131 -3.39 9.99 -6.64
C PRO A 131 -2.26 9.30 -5.88
N THR A 132 -1.09 9.19 -6.49
CA THR A 132 0.06 8.40 -5.99
C THR A 132 0.37 8.69 -4.52
N LYS A 133 0.27 9.96 -4.10
CA LYS A 133 0.52 10.37 -2.72
C LYS A 133 -0.50 9.85 -1.72
N LEU A 134 -1.80 9.95 -2.04
CA LEU A 134 -2.87 9.46 -1.17
C LEU A 134 -2.78 7.93 -1.05
N ALA A 135 -2.48 7.27 -2.17
CA ALA A 135 -2.20 5.84 -2.19
C ALA A 135 -0.99 5.48 -1.31
N SER A 136 0.15 6.17 -1.46
CA SER A 136 1.33 5.90 -0.62
C SER A 136 1.05 6.12 0.86
N LEU A 137 0.33 7.19 1.21
CA LEU A 137 -0.05 7.49 2.60
C LEU A 137 -0.97 6.42 3.19
N PHE A 138 -1.99 6.01 2.44
CA PHE A 138 -2.89 4.91 2.81
C PHE A 138 -2.13 3.59 2.95
N MET A 139 -1.21 3.29 2.03
CA MET A 139 -0.39 2.08 2.12
C MET A 139 0.48 2.10 3.38
N MET A 140 1.16 3.20 3.67
CA MET A 140 1.98 3.33 4.88
C MET A 140 1.13 3.17 6.15
N ARG A 141 -0.02 3.84 6.23
CA ARG A 141 -0.86 3.86 7.44
C ARG A 141 -1.72 2.62 7.61
N ASP A 142 -2.56 2.31 6.62
CA ASP A 142 -3.64 1.34 6.75
C ASP A 142 -3.20 -0.08 6.39
N ILE A 143 -2.13 -0.25 5.59
CA ILE A 143 -1.61 -1.58 5.18
C ILE A 143 -0.31 -1.97 5.90
N HIS A 144 0.59 -1.01 6.08
CA HIS A 144 1.88 -1.22 6.74
C HIS A 144 1.87 -0.81 8.21
N GLU A 145 0.74 -0.31 8.73
CA GLU A 145 0.55 0.07 10.14
C GLU A 145 1.62 1.04 10.67
N THR A 146 2.21 1.85 9.79
CA THR A 146 3.20 2.86 10.17
C THR A 146 2.54 3.92 11.04
N ASP A 147 3.28 4.38 12.06
CA ASP A 147 2.75 5.37 12.98
C ASP A 147 2.58 6.74 12.32
N ASN A 148 1.55 7.48 12.73
CA ASN A 148 1.26 8.79 12.16
C ASN A 148 2.38 9.81 12.44
N GLU A 149 3.05 9.74 13.59
CA GLU A 149 4.20 10.60 13.90
C GLU A 149 5.36 10.34 12.94
N GLU A 150 5.63 9.06 12.65
CA GLU A 150 6.68 8.66 11.72
C GLU A 150 6.35 9.11 10.29
N ILE A 151 5.09 8.93 9.87
CA ILE A 151 4.58 9.44 8.60
C ILE A 151 4.74 10.96 8.51
N CYS A 152 4.34 11.71 9.54
CA CYS A 152 4.45 13.18 9.53
C CYS A 152 5.90 13.64 9.41
N LYS A 153 6.81 13.00 10.15
CA LYS A 153 8.25 13.28 10.11
C LYS A 153 8.84 12.99 8.74
N GLU A 154 8.53 11.83 8.15
CA GLU A 154 9.11 11.41 6.88
C GLU A 154 8.57 12.19 5.68
N LEU A 155 7.29 12.56 5.73
CA LEU A 155 6.64 13.30 4.65
C LEU A 155 6.74 14.82 4.80
N ASN A 156 7.34 15.29 5.90
CA ASN A 156 7.43 16.71 6.26
C ASN A 156 6.07 17.43 6.18
N ILE A 157 5.05 16.81 6.76
CA ILE A 157 3.68 17.31 6.83
C ILE A 157 3.24 17.44 8.27
N THR A 158 2.27 18.31 8.52
CA THR A 158 1.63 18.41 9.84
C THR A 158 0.72 17.20 10.09
N SER A 159 0.52 16.85 11.36
CA SER A 159 -0.44 15.81 11.76
C SER A 159 -1.83 16.08 11.18
N THR A 160 -2.30 17.34 11.24
CA THR A 160 -3.57 17.75 10.65
C THR A 160 -3.64 17.45 9.14
N ASN A 161 -2.58 17.74 8.39
CA ASN A 161 -2.54 17.45 6.95
C ASN A 161 -2.54 15.94 6.69
N ALA A 162 -1.78 15.16 7.46
CA ALA A 162 -1.78 13.69 7.36
C ALA A 162 -3.19 13.10 7.56
N TRP A 163 -3.92 13.57 8.58
CA TRP A 163 -5.30 13.14 8.84
C TRP A 163 -6.24 13.46 7.68
N VAL A 164 -6.17 14.69 7.14
CA VAL A 164 -6.99 15.10 6.00
C VAL A 164 -6.69 14.24 4.77
N MET A 165 -5.43 13.99 4.47
CA MET A 165 -5.04 13.16 3.33
C MET A 165 -5.43 11.69 3.51
N LEU A 166 -5.24 11.12 4.71
CA LEU A 166 -5.70 9.75 5.01
C LEU A 166 -7.21 9.62 4.88
N TYR A 167 -7.94 10.63 5.34
CA TYR A 167 -9.39 10.67 5.21
C TYR A 167 -9.82 10.71 3.74
N ARG A 168 -9.21 11.58 2.92
CA ARG A 168 -9.42 11.63 1.46
C ARG A 168 -9.12 10.29 0.78
N ALA A 169 -8.00 9.65 1.14
CA ALA A 169 -7.63 8.36 0.60
C ALA A 169 -8.68 7.28 0.91
N ARG A 170 -9.14 7.21 2.16
CA ARG A 170 -10.20 6.28 2.59
C ARG A 170 -11.52 6.53 1.88
N MET A 171 -11.93 7.79 1.72
CA MET A 171 -13.17 8.14 1.02
C MET A 171 -13.09 7.82 -0.48
N GLY A 172 -11.96 8.08 -1.13
CA GLY A 172 -11.74 7.71 -2.53
C GLY A 172 -11.81 6.20 -2.76
N ILE A 173 -11.17 5.41 -1.89
CA ILE A 173 -11.24 3.94 -1.95
C ILE A 173 -12.68 3.46 -1.71
N ARG A 174 -13.38 4.03 -0.73
CA ARG A 174 -14.78 3.70 -0.45
C ARG A 174 -15.67 3.96 -1.66
N LYS A 175 -15.68 5.18 -2.21
CA LYS A 175 -16.48 5.54 -3.38
C LYS A 175 -16.21 4.60 -4.55
N CYS A 176 -14.94 4.27 -4.79
CA CYS A 176 -14.58 3.33 -5.83
C CYS A 176 -15.12 1.91 -5.56
N LEU A 177 -15.00 1.40 -4.34
CA LEU A 177 -15.50 0.07 -3.98
C LEU A 177 -17.03 -0.01 -4.00
N GLU A 178 -17.74 1.04 -3.58
CA GLU A 178 -19.21 1.10 -3.69
C GLU A 178 -19.65 0.95 -5.15
N ILE A 179 -18.98 1.62 -6.09
CA ILE A 179 -19.29 1.54 -7.53
C ILE A 179 -18.88 0.20 -8.14
N ASN A 180 -17.68 -0.32 -7.81
CA ASN A 180 -17.06 -1.44 -8.53
C ASN A 180 -17.23 -2.81 -7.84
N TRP A 181 -17.72 -2.86 -6.60
CA TRP A 181 -17.91 -4.10 -5.85
C TRP A 181 -19.33 -4.27 -5.32
N LEU A 182 -19.97 -3.21 -4.81
CA LEU A 182 -21.31 -3.32 -4.20
C LEU A 182 -22.46 -3.11 -5.17
N GLN A 183 -22.24 -2.32 -6.21
CA GLN A 183 -23.23 -2.05 -7.26
C GLN A 183 -22.93 -2.83 -8.56
N ALA A 184 -21.93 -3.71 -8.54
CA ALA A 184 -21.45 -4.48 -9.68
C ALA A 184 -22.23 -5.80 -9.89
#